data_AF-F3CCT0-F1
#
_entry.id   AF-F3CCT0-F1
#
_cell.length_a   1.000
_cell.length_b   1.000
_cell.length_c   1.000
_cell.angle_alpha   90.00
_cell.angle_beta   90.00
_cell.angle_gamma   90.00
#
_symmetry.space_group_name_H-M   'P 1'
#
loop_
_entity.id
_entity.type
_entity.pdbx_description
1 polymer ?
#
loop_
_entity_poly.entity_id
_entity_poly.type
_entity_poly.pdbx_seq_one_letter_code
_entity_poly.pdbx_strand_id
1 'polypeptide(L)'
;TTIQSDGLVRGVYCLDYQPDEPAGLGVVLLSYTWEDDAQKMLAMSDKKTRCQVLVDDLAAIHPVFASHLLPVEGDYERYVLHHDWLTDPHSAGAFKLNYPGEDIYSHRLFFQPMTANSPDKDTGLYLAGCSCSFAGGWIEGAVQTALNSACAVLRSTGGQLSKGNPLDCITASYRY
;
A
#
# COMPACT_ATOMS: atom_id res chain seq x y z
N THR A 1 -16.79 -4.20 -13.23
CA THR A 1 -15.94 -4.58 -14.38
C THR A 1 -14.49 -4.27 -14.06
N THR A 2 -13.56 -5.11 -14.54
CA THR A 2 -12.11 -4.90 -14.40
C THR A 2 -11.46 -4.99 -15.77
N ILE A 3 -10.58 -4.04 -16.09
CA ILE A 3 -9.77 -4.04 -17.32
C ILE A 3 -8.30 -4.09 -16.91
N GLN A 4 -7.52 -4.91 -17.60
CA GLN A 4 -6.06 -4.94 -17.48
C GLN A 4 -5.48 -4.63 -18.85
N SER A 5 -4.66 -3.58 -18.93
CA SER A 5 -4.09 -3.08 -20.18
C SER A 5 -2.56 -3.07 -20.11
N ASP A 6 -1.93 -3.35 -21.24
CA ASP A 6 -0.50 -3.09 -21.44
C ASP A 6 -0.22 -1.61 -21.78
N GLY A 7 -1.26 -0.81 -22.00
CA GLY A 7 -1.21 0.65 -22.19
C GLY A 7 -0.94 1.44 -20.91
N LEU A 8 -1.03 2.77 -21.01
CA LEU A 8 -0.69 3.69 -19.93
C LEU A 8 -1.60 3.52 -18.71
N VAL A 9 -2.88 3.17 -18.94
CA VAL A 9 -3.89 3.03 -17.90
C VAL A 9 -3.63 1.87 -16.92
N ARG A 10 -2.94 0.81 -17.34
CA ARG A 10 -2.75 -0.45 -16.59
C ARG A 10 -4.06 -1.05 -16.08
N GLY A 11 -4.30 -1.03 -14.77
CA GLY A 11 -5.49 -1.61 -14.14
C GLY A 11 -6.63 -0.61 -13.99
N VAL A 12 -7.81 -0.94 -14.52
CA VAL A 12 -9.07 -0.18 -14.34
C VAL A 12 -10.05 -1.00 -13.51
N TYR A 13 -10.68 -0.37 -12.51
CA TYR A 13 -11.67 -1.02 -11.65
C TYR A 13 -12.92 -0.15 -11.51
N CYS A 14 -14.08 -0.68 -11.92
CA CYS A 14 -15.38 -0.07 -11.62
C CYS A 14 -15.89 -0.59 -10.29
N LEU A 15 -16.17 0.31 -9.37
CA LEU A 15 -16.52 0.04 -7.98
C LEU A 15 -17.95 0.52 -7.73
N ASP A 16 -18.75 -0.39 -7.19
CA ASP A 16 -20.11 -0.12 -6.73
C ASP A 16 -20.11 -0.07 -5.21
N TYR A 17 -20.39 1.11 -4.67
CA TYR A 17 -20.48 1.36 -3.23
C TYR A 17 -21.93 1.44 -2.74
N GLN A 18 -22.93 1.29 -3.62
CA GLN A 18 -24.35 1.25 -3.29
C GLN A 18 -25.08 0.19 -4.14
N PRO A 19 -24.82 -1.12 -3.93
CA PRO A 19 -25.35 -2.19 -4.80
C PRO A 19 -26.88 -2.27 -4.84
N ASP A 20 -27.56 -1.77 -3.80
CA ASP A 20 -29.01 -1.73 -3.71
C ASP A 20 -29.62 -0.51 -4.43
N GLU A 21 -28.80 0.43 -4.94
CA GLU A 21 -29.21 1.60 -5.71
C GLU A 21 -28.61 1.55 -7.13
N PRO A 22 -29.24 0.83 -8.09
CA PRO A 22 -28.69 0.66 -9.44
C PRO A 22 -28.52 1.95 -10.25
N ALA A 23 -29.15 3.04 -9.82
CA ALA A 23 -29.04 4.37 -10.42
C ALA A 23 -28.07 5.31 -9.67
N GLY A 24 -27.37 4.80 -8.66
CA GLY A 24 -26.37 5.52 -7.89
C GLY A 24 -25.14 5.90 -8.73
N LEU A 25 -24.29 6.76 -8.17
CA LEU A 25 -23.05 7.16 -8.81
C LEU A 25 -22.01 6.04 -8.72
N GLY A 26 -21.37 5.72 -9.84
CA GLY A 26 -20.25 4.78 -9.87
C GLY A 26 -18.93 5.44 -9.51
N VAL A 27 -18.02 4.67 -8.93
CA VAL A 27 -16.61 5.07 -8.75
C VAL A 27 -15.75 4.27 -9.71
N VAL A 28 -14.85 4.93 -10.44
CA VAL A 28 -13.89 4.26 -11.32
C VAL A 28 -12.47 4.57 -10.82
N LEU A 29 -11.77 3.53 -10.39
CA LEU A 29 -10.32 3.58 -10.29
C LEU A 29 -9.78 3.49 -11.71
N LEU A 30 -9.59 4.66 -12.33
CA LEU A 30 -9.25 4.76 -13.75
C LEU A 30 -7.89 4.15 -14.05
N SER A 31 -6.89 4.41 -13.22
CA SER A 31 -5.56 3.84 -13.40
C SER A 31 -4.96 3.49 -12.06
N TYR A 32 -4.53 2.24 -11.92
CA TYR A 32 -3.73 1.78 -10.80
C TYR A 32 -2.41 1.20 -11.31
N THR A 33 -1.31 1.81 -10.90
CA THR A 33 0.04 1.57 -11.41
C THR A 33 1.05 1.36 -10.29
N TRP A 34 2.15 0.67 -10.61
CA TRP A 34 3.29 0.47 -9.73
C TRP A 34 4.59 0.81 -10.48
N GLU A 35 5.66 1.04 -9.72
CA GLU A 35 7.04 1.24 -10.21
C GLU A 35 7.10 2.19 -11.43
N ASP A 36 7.78 1.77 -12.50
CA ASP A 36 7.99 2.53 -13.74
C ASP A 36 6.69 3.09 -14.33
N ASP A 37 5.57 2.39 -14.19
CA ASP A 37 4.29 2.85 -14.72
C ASP A 37 3.70 3.99 -13.90
N ALA A 38 3.89 3.97 -12.58
CA ALA A 38 3.51 5.08 -11.72
C ALA A 38 4.45 6.28 -11.93
N GLN A 39 5.76 6.04 -12.15
CA GLN A 39 6.74 7.10 -12.38
C GLN A 39 6.42 7.94 -13.64
N LYS A 40 5.84 7.33 -14.68
CA LYS A 40 5.38 8.05 -15.88
C LYS A 40 4.38 9.16 -15.56
N MET A 41 3.57 8.99 -14.50
CA MET A 41 2.50 9.93 -14.14
C MET A 41 3.04 11.23 -13.52
N LEU A 42 4.28 11.22 -12.99
CA LEU A 42 4.87 12.35 -12.28
C LEU A 42 5.04 13.60 -13.16
N ALA A 43 5.17 13.42 -14.47
CA ALA A 43 5.22 14.53 -15.42
C ALA A 43 3.87 15.28 -15.57
N MET A 44 2.76 14.65 -15.16
CA MET A 44 1.40 15.15 -15.31
C MET A 44 0.76 15.34 -13.93
N SER A 45 1.21 16.34 -13.17
CA SER A 45 0.68 16.63 -11.82
C SER A 45 -0.71 17.29 -11.84
N ASP A 46 -1.11 17.89 -12.95
CA ASP A 46 -2.48 18.38 -13.13
C ASP A 46 -3.45 17.20 -13.38
N LYS A 47 -4.41 17.00 -12.46
CA LYS A 47 -5.32 15.84 -12.50
C LYS A 47 -6.28 15.84 -13.68
N LYS A 48 -6.69 17.01 -14.19
CA LYS A 48 -7.54 17.09 -15.38
C LYS A 48 -6.78 16.57 -16.60
N THR A 49 -5.57 17.09 -16.81
CA THR A 49 -4.67 16.64 -17.88
C THR A 49 -4.39 15.15 -17.78
N ARG A 50 -4.01 14.67 -16.58
CA ARG A 50 -3.75 13.24 -16.36
C ARG A 50 -4.98 12.37 -16.66
N CYS A 51 -6.16 12.77 -16.18
CA CYS A 51 -7.41 12.06 -16.43
C CYS A 51 -7.70 11.95 -17.94
N GLN A 52 -7.63 13.06 -18.67
CA GLN A 52 -7.91 13.07 -20.11
C GLN A 52 -6.94 12.19 -20.90
N VAL A 53 -5.64 12.25 -20.60
CA VAL A 53 -4.63 11.39 -21.24
C VAL A 53 -4.91 9.90 -21.00
N LEU A 54 -5.33 9.52 -19.79
CA LEU A 54 -5.69 8.14 -19.46
C LEU A 54 -6.98 7.69 -20.16
N VAL A 55 -7.97 8.58 -20.28
CA VAL A 55 -9.20 8.33 -21.05
C VAL A 55 -8.88 8.14 -22.53
N ASP A 56 -8.00 8.96 -23.10
CA ASP A 56 -7.57 8.87 -24.50
C ASP A 56 -6.79 7.57 -24.78
N ASP A 57 -5.88 7.16 -23.89
CA ASP A 57 -5.18 5.87 -23.94
C ASP A 57 -6.18 4.70 -23.98
N LEU A 58 -7.16 4.70 -23.08
CA LEU A 58 -8.18 3.65 -23.05
C LEU A 58 -9.13 3.72 -24.26
N ALA A 59 -9.44 4.91 -24.77
CA ALA A 59 -10.30 5.10 -25.93
C ALA A 59 -9.70 4.51 -27.22
N ALA A 60 -8.38 4.41 -27.31
CA ALA A 60 -7.70 3.79 -28.45
C ALA A 60 -8.06 2.31 -28.62
N ILE A 61 -8.38 1.61 -27.53
CA ILE A 61 -8.76 0.18 -27.53
C ILE A 61 -10.23 -0.06 -27.22
N HIS A 62 -10.86 0.81 -26.42
CA HIS A 62 -12.24 0.63 -25.97
C HIS A 62 -13.03 1.96 -25.93
N PRO A 63 -13.30 2.57 -27.10
CA PRO A 63 -13.89 3.92 -27.17
C PRO A 63 -15.27 4.05 -26.53
N VAL A 64 -16.10 3.00 -26.59
CA VAL A 64 -17.44 3.02 -25.97
C VAL A 64 -17.34 3.13 -24.45
N PHE A 65 -16.46 2.35 -23.81
CA PHE A 65 -16.25 2.43 -22.37
C PHE A 65 -15.66 3.78 -21.98
N ALA A 66 -14.65 4.25 -22.72
CA ALA A 66 -14.02 5.54 -22.48
C ALA A 66 -15.02 6.71 -22.57
N SER A 67 -16.05 6.62 -23.43
CA SER A 67 -17.09 7.65 -23.52
C SER A 67 -17.92 7.84 -22.25
N HIS A 68 -17.91 6.86 -21.35
CA HIS A 68 -18.57 6.95 -20.04
C HIS A 68 -17.67 7.53 -18.94
N LEU A 69 -16.37 7.72 -19.21
CA LEU A 69 -15.40 8.23 -18.24
C LEU A 69 -15.42 9.76 -18.17
N LEU A 70 -16.57 10.29 -17.76
CA LEU A 70 -16.78 11.71 -17.54
C LEU A 70 -17.00 11.95 -16.04
N PRO A 71 -16.31 12.92 -15.43
CA PRO A 71 -16.61 13.30 -14.06
C PRO A 71 -18.04 13.85 -13.97
N VAL A 72 -18.66 13.69 -12.81
CA VAL A 72 -20.00 14.23 -12.53
C VAL A 72 -19.99 15.73 -12.81
N GLU A 73 -21.02 16.21 -13.52
CA GLU A 73 -21.17 17.62 -13.96
C GLU A 73 -20.00 18.16 -14.81
N GLY A 74 -19.09 17.30 -15.28
CA GLY A 74 -17.87 17.74 -15.96
C GLY A 74 -16.83 18.38 -15.04
N ASP A 75 -16.98 18.26 -13.71
CA ASP A 75 -16.10 18.87 -12.72
C ASP A 75 -14.92 17.95 -12.37
N TYR A 76 -13.82 18.15 -13.09
CA TYR A 76 -12.54 17.46 -12.84
C TYR A 76 -11.91 17.86 -11.51
N GLU A 77 -12.24 19.04 -10.96
CA GLU A 77 -11.67 19.48 -9.70
C GLU A 77 -12.27 18.75 -8.51
N ARG A 78 -13.59 18.55 -8.55
CA ARG A 78 -14.32 17.90 -7.46
C ARG A 78 -14.31 16.39 -7.52
N TYR A 79 -14.44 15.80 -8.71
CA TYR A 79 -14.74 14.36 -8.86
C TYR A 79 -13.58 13.53 -9.43
N VAL A 80 -12.43 14.14 -9.72
CA VAL A 80 -11.20 13.41 -10.00
C VAL A 80 -10.27 13.52 -8.81
N LEU A 81 -9.83 12.37 -8.32
CA LEU A 81 -8.84 12.27 -7.25
C LEU A 81 -7.67 11.43 -7.77
N HIS A 82 -6.46 11.82 -7.38
CA HIS A 82 -5.25 11.07 -7.68
C HIS A 82 -4.22 11.26 -6.56
N HIS A 83 -3.26 10.34 -6.47
CA HIS A 83 -2.20 10.43 -5.48
C HIS A 83 -0.98 9.63 -5.94
N ASP A 84 0.21 10.23 -5.78
CA ASP A 84 1.49 9.63 -6.12
C ASP A 84 2.30 9.38 -4.84
N TRP A 85 2.23 8.16 -4.31
CA TRP A 85 2.87 7.78 -3.03
C TRP A 85 4.39 7.96 -3.01
N LEU A 86 5.03 7.83 -4.18
CA LEU A 86 6.49 7.97 -4.31
C LEU A 86 6.96 9.38 -3.92
N THR A 87 6.17 10.41 -4.25
CA THR A 87 6.51 11.82 -4.00
C THR A 87 5.85 12.39 -2.75
N ASP A 88 4.99 11.63 -2.06
CA ASP A 88 4.45 12.05 -0.78
C ASP A 88 5.57 12.04 0.28
N PRO A 89 5.93 13.19 0.89
CA PRO A 89 7.02 13.27 1.87
C PRO A 89 6.72 12.53 3.18
N HIS A 90 5.46 12.17 3.45
CA HIS A 90 5.06 11.41 4.63
C HIS A 90 5.14 9.90 4.43
N SER A 91 5.25 9.44 3.19
CA SER A 91 5.37 8.01 2.85
C SER A 91 6.72 7.67 2.21
N ALA A 92 7.25 8.57 1.36
CA ALA A 92 8.49 8.43 0.60
C ALA A 92 8.57 7.13 -0.22
N GLY A 93 7.43 6.69 -0.77
CA GLY A 93 7.26 5.38 -1.40
C GLY A 93 5.87 4.81 -1.16
N ALA A 94 5.43 3.91 -2.05
CA ALA A 94 4.13 3.26 -1.91
C ALA A 94 4.13 2.21 -0.79
N PHE A 95 5.04 1.25 -0.88
CA PHE A 95 5.24 0.21 0.12
C PHE A 95 6.58 -0.49 -0.12
N LYS A 96 7.08 -1.19 0.89
CA LYS A 96 8.30 -2.00 0.79
C LYS A 96 8.05 -3.25 -0.06
N LEU A 97 8.94 -3.50 -1.01
CA LEU A 97 9.04 -4.73 -1.80
C LEU A 97 10.53 -5.07 -1.93
N ASN A 98 10.93 -6.26 -1.48
CA ASN A 98 12.34 -6.67 -1.51
C ASN A 98 12.76 -7.07 -2.92
N TYR A 99 13.99 -6.73 -3.30
CA TYR A 99 14.63 -7.37 -4.45
C TYR A 99 15.22 -8.74 -4.10
N PRO A 100 15.65 -9.53 -5.10
CA PRO A 100 16.33 -10.80 -4.84
C PRO A 100 17.53 -10.64 -3.90
N GLY A 101 17.58 -11.46 -2.86
CA GLY A 101 18.64 -11.44 -1.83
C GLY A 101 18.41 -10.46 -0.67
N GLU A 102 17.28 -9.75 -0.65
CA GLU A 102 16.99 -8.73 0.37
C GLU A 102 16.01 -9.19 1.46
N ASP A 103 15.51 -10.44 1.41
CA ASP A 103 14.59 -10.97 2.44
C ASP A 103 15.20 -11.00 3.84
N ILE A 104 16.54 -11.02 3.93
CA ILE A 104 17.27 -10.84 5.18
C ILE A 104 16.94 -9.50 5.86
N TYR A 105 16.63 -8.44 5.12
CA TYR A 105 16.22 -7.15 5.71
C TYR A 105 14.85 -7.25 6.38
N SER A 106 13.92 -7.99 5.78
CA SER A 106 12.61 -8.24 6.40
C SER A 106 12.75 -9.05 7.68
N HIS A 107 13.60 -10.07 7.67
CA HIS A 107 13.92 -10.83 8.87
C HIS A 107 14.50 -9.92 9.96
N ARG A 108 15.50 -9.10 9.64
CA ARG A 108 16.13 -8.19 10.61
C ARG A 108 15.12 -7.19 11.20
N LEU A 109 14.27 -6.59 10.39
CA LEU A 109 13.29 -5.59 10.84
C LEU A 109 12.15 -6.23 11.65
N PHE A 110 11.60 -7.36 11.19
CA PHE A 110 10.47 -8.02 11.84
C PHE A 110 10.82 -8.51 13.25
N PHE A 111 12.06 -8.97 13.43
CA PHE A 111 12.58 -9.44 14.73
C PHE A 111 13.28 -8.34 15.55
N GLN A 112 13.36 -7.09 15.05
CA GLN A 112 13.96 -6.00 15.82
C GLN A 112 13.29 -5.81 17.20
N PRO A 113 11.94 -5.89 17.34
CA PRO A 113 11.30 -5.82 18.65
C PRO A 113 11.68 -6.94 19.63
N MET A 114 12.21 -8.07 19.15
CA MET A 114 12.64 -9.18 20.01
C MET A 114 13.93 -8.87 20.78
N THR A 115 14.59 -7.74 20.52
CA THR A 115 15.66 -7.25 21.40
C THR A 115 15.19 -7.05 22.84
N ALA A 116 13.89 -6.80 23.08
CA ALA A 116 13.30 -6.75 24.42
C ALA A 116 13.42 -8.08 25.21
N ASN A 117 13.75 -9.20 24.54
CA ASN A 117 14.04 -10.48 25.20
C ASN A 117 15.49 -10.55 25.73
N SER A 118 16.33 -9.55 25.46
CA SER A 118 17.75 -9.51 25.79
C SER A 118 18.10 -8.10 26.28
N PRO A 119 18.07 -7.85 27.61
CA PRO A 119 18.29 -6.52 28.17
C PRO A 119 19.59 -5.82 27.76
N ASP A 120 20.62 -6.58 27.34
CA ASP A 120 21.88 -6.07 26.80
C ASP A 120 21.77 -5.48 25.39
N LYS A 121 20.74 -5.86 24.63
CA LYS A 121 20.45 -5.39 23.27
C LYS A 121 19.25 -4.45 23.20
N ASP A 122 18.49 -4.36 24.28
CA ASP A 122 17.31 -3.53 24.35
C ASP A 122 17.71 -2.04 24.49
N THR A 123 17.36 -1.24 23.48
CA THR A 123 17.62 0.20 23.46
C THR A 123 16.39 1.02 23.89
N GLY A 124 15.24 0.36 24.14
CA GLY A 124 13.97 1.01 24.40
C GLY A 124 13.28 1.59 23.15
N LEU A 125 13.82 1.34 21.95
CA LEU A 125 13.22 1.76 20.67
C LEU A 125 12.86 0.54 19.82
N TYR A 126 11.61 0.50 19.36
CA TYR A 126 11.06 -0.62 18.59
C TYR A 126 10.50 -0.15 17.26
N LEU A 127 10.93 -0.80 16.18
CA LEU A 127 10.48 -0.53 14.83
C LEU A 127 9.21 -1.33 14.52
N ALA A 128 8.27 -0.70 13.81
CA ALA A 128 7.02 -1.31 13.41
C ALA A 128 6.52 -0.71 12.08
N GLY A 129 5.37 -1.19 11.61
CA GLY A 129 4.79 -0.84 10.32
C GLY A 129 5.05 -1.93 9.26
N CYS A 130 4.22 -1.97 8.23
CA CYS A 130 4.31 -3.03 7.21
C CYS A 130 5.66 -3.07 6.49
N SER A 131 6.36 -1.95 6.38
CA SER A 131 7.73 -1.87 5.83
C SER A 131 8.76 -2.64 6.67
N CYS A 132 8.51 -2.79 7.97
CA CYS A 132 9.34 -3.58 8.88
C CYS A 132 8.89 -5.06 8.96
N SER A 133 8.04 -5.52 8.04
CA SER A 133 7.44 -6.86 8.09
C SER A 133 7.83 -7.72 6.89
N PHE A 134 7.47 -9.01 6.98
CA PHE A 134 7.48 -9.91 5.83
C PHE A 134 6.36 -9.60 4.83
N ALA A 135 5.29 -8.92 5.24
CA ALA A 135 4.11 -8.59 4.43
C ALA A 135 4.10 -7.09 4.05
N GLY A 136 5.13 -6.65 3.31
CA GLY A 136 5.22 -5.28 2.81
C GLY A 136 4.05 -4.94 1.89
N GLY A 137 3.44 -3.76 2.07
CA GLY A 137 2.26 -3.33 1.31
C GLY A 137 0.93 -3.90 1.79
N TRP A 138 0.94 -4.72 2.84
CA TRP A 138 -0.27 -5.29 3.43
C TRP A 138 -0.49 -4.76 4.85
N ILE A 139 -1.76 -4.45 5.16
CA ILE A 139 -2.16 -4.00 6.50
C ILE A 139 -1.80 -5.06 7.56
N GLU A 140 -1.88 -6.34 7.22
CA GLU A 140 -1.48 -7.44 8.10
C GLU A 140 -0.05 -7.29 8.65
N GLY A 141 0.90 -6.85 7.80
CA GLY A 141 2.27 -6.61 8.24
C GLY A 141 2.38 -5.49 9.28
N ALA A 142 1.54 -4.45 9.16
CA ALA A 142 1.46 -3.38 10.16
C ALA A 142 0.84 -3.90 11.47
N VAL A 143 -0.20 -4.73 11.41
CA VAL A 143 -0.84 -5.34 12.59
C VAL A 143 0.14 -6.23 13.36
N GLN A 144 0.84 -7.12 12.66
CA GLN A 144 1.80 -8.05 13.27
C GLN A 144 2.94 -7.31 13.96
N THR A 145 3.58 -6.37 13.25
CA THR A 145 4.71 -5.62 13.81
C THR A 145 4.28 -4.68 14.93
N ALA A 146 3.05 -4.14 14.90
CA ALA A 146 2.49 -3.38 16.01
C ALA A 146 2.29 -4.23 17.27
N LEU A 147 1.81 -5.47 17.14
CA LEU A 147 1.72 -6.40 18.27
C LEU A 147 3.10 -6.78 18.81
N ASN A 148 4.08 -7.02 17.93
CA ASN A 148 5.46 -7.31 18.34
C ASN A 148 6.05 -6.15 19.15
N SER A 149 5.94 -4.91 18.64
CA SER A 149 6.49 -3.73 19.31
C SER A 149 5.74 -3.38 20.61
N ALA A 150 4.41 -3.52 20.65
CA ALA A 150 3.64 -3.35 21.87
C ALA A 150 4.03 -4.37 22.96
N CYS A 151 4.21 -5.64 22.57
CA CYS A 151 4.73 -6.66 23.48
C CYS A 151 6.16 -6.34 23.96
N ALA A 152 6.99 -5.78 23.09
CA ALA A 152 8.35 -5.39 23.42
C ALA A 152 8.37 -4.29 24.48
N VAL A 153 7.54 -3.24 24.31
CA VAL A 153 7.36 -2.19 25.31
C VAL A 153 6.89 -2.77 26.66
N LEU A 154 5.85 -3.61 26.64
CA LEU A 154 5.33 -4.23 27.86
C LEU A 154 6.41 -5.03 28.60
N ARG A 155 7.15 -5.88 27.89
CA ARG A 155 8.23 -6.69 28.48
C ARG A 155 9.36 -5.85 29.03
N SER A 156 9.85 -4.91 28.23
CA SER A 156 10.98 -4.03 28.56
C SER A 156 10.71 -3.16 29.79
N THR A 157 9.45 -2.76 29.99
CA THR A 157 9.02 -1.97 31.15
C THR A 157 8.61 -2.82 32.37
N GLY A 158 8.85 -4.13 32.34
CA GLY A 158 8.61 -5.05 33.45
C GLY A 158 7.19 -5.65 33.52
N GLY A 159 6.37 -5.41 32.51
CA GLY A 159 5.07 -6.06 32.34
C GLY A 159 5.19 -7.53 31.92
N GLN A 160 4.16 -8.33 32.25
CA GLN A 160 4.06 -9.72 31.78
C GLN A 160 3.19 -9.81 30.53
N LEU A 161 3.59 -10.69 29.61
CA LEU A 161 2.85 -10.96 28.38
C LEU A 161 1.93 -12.17 28.56
N SER A 162 0.78 -12.14 27.89
CA SER A 162 -0.12 -13.28 27.81
C SER A 162 0.55 -14.48 27.13
N LYS A 163 0.14 -15.70 27.47
CA LYS A 163 0.57 -16.92 26.76
C LYS A 163 0.17 -16.83 25.28
N GLY A 164 1.03 -17.31 24.39
CA GLY A 164 0.78 -17.23 22.94
C GLY A 164 1.24 -15.92 22.29
N ASN A 165 1.91 -15.03 23.04
CA ASN A 165 2.42 -13.77 22.49
C ASN A 165 3.54 -14.01 21.45
N PRO A 166 3.71 -13.08 20.49
CA PRO A 166 4.67 -13.28 19.40
C PRO A 166 6.14 -13.26 19.84
N LEU A 167 6.49 -12.56 20.93
CA LEU A 167 7.87 -12.49 21.43
C LEU A 167 8.37 -13.83 22.00
N ASP A 168 7.47 -14.68 22.48
CA ASP A 168 7.80 -15.99 23.04
C ASP A 168 7.56 -17.14 22.07
N CYS A 169 6.57 -17.01 21.17
CA CYS A 169 6.14 -18.12 20.33
C CYS A 169 6.78 -18.14 18.94
N ILE A 170 7.29 -17.02 18.42
CA ILE A 170 7.93 -16.98 17.10
C ILE A 170 9.42 -17.30 17.25
N THR A 171 9.80 -18.51 16.87
CA THR A 171 11.20 -19.00 16.96
C THR A 171 11.81 -19.36 15.60
N ALA A 172 11.16 -18.98 14.50
CA ALA A 172 11.61 -19.32 13.15
C ALA A 172 12.97 -18.66 12.84
N SER A 173 13.93 -19.45 12.33
CA SER A 173 15.29 -19.00 12.01
C SER A 173 15.72 -19.49 10.63
N TYR A 174 15.09 -18.94 9.58
CA TYR A 174 15.44 -19.24 8.20
C TYR A 174 16.75 -18.57 7.78
N ARG A 175 17.41 -19.12 6.76
CA ARG A 175 18.57 -18.50 6.09
C ARG A 175 18.08 -17.90 4.77
N TYR A 176 17.95 -16.58 4.74
CA TYR A 176 17.56 -15.77 3.58
C TYR A 176 18.79 -15.27 2.83
#